data_AF-A0A0W0G2M4-F1
#
_entry.id   AF-A0A0W0G2M4-F1
#
_cell.length_a   1.000
_cell.length_b   1.000
_cell.length_c   1.000
_cell.angle_alpha   90.00
_cell.angle_beta   90.00
_cell.angle_gamma   90.00
#
_symmetry.space_group_name_H-M   'P 1'
#
loop_
_entity.id
_entity.type
_entity.pdbx_description
1 polymer ?
#
loop_
_entity_poly.entity_id
_entity_poly.type
_entity_poly.pdbx_seq_one_letter_code
_entity_poly.pdbx_strand_id
1 'polypeptide(L)'
;MSSNSGTGDAHLNQVLGGYKATLKNENASDDAKQHAREVLDEHGASAEPLPQSRKNPNADPERVKAGYKATLHNPNTSDDAKQKAEEVLEGSE
;
A
#
# COMPACT_ATOMS: atom_id res chain seq x y z
N MET A 1 26.64 -19.64 12.83
CA MET A 1 26.14 -19.76 11.44
C MET A 1 24.94 -18.82 11.31
N SER A 2 25.15 -17.57 10.92
CA SER A 2 24.05 -16.60 10.72
C SER A 2 23.51 -16.77 9.31
N SER A 3 22.29 -17.29 9.21
CA SER A 3 21.55 -17.47 7.97
C SER A 3 21.28 -16.12 7.33
N ASN A 4 21.65 -16.02 6.05
CA ASN A 4 21.52 -14.88 5.16
C ASN A 4 20.05 -14.68 4.75
N SER A 5 19.19 -14.22 5.68
CA SER A 5 17.74 -14.10 5.46
C SER A 5 17.30 -12.91 4.60
N GLY A 6 18.20 -12.02 4.17
CA GLY A 6 17.82 -10.83 3.39
C GLY A 6 17.52 -11.06 1.90
N THR A 7 17.96 -12.19 1.33
CA THR A 7 17.85 -12.45 -0.12
C THR A 7 16.50 -13.06 -0.51
N GLY A 8 15.87 -13.83 0.39
CA GLY A 8 14.58 -14.49 0.13
C GLY A 8 13.43 -13.49 0.00
N ASP A 9 13.37 -12.51 0.90
CA ASP A 9 12.33 -11.48 0.90
C ASP A 9 12.44 -10.55 -0.32
N ALA A 10 13.67 -10.19 -0.71
CA ALA A 10 13.88 -9.35 -1.90
C ALA A 10 13.43 -10.05 -3.18
N HIS A 11 13.77 -11.34 -3.32
CA HIS A 11 13.32 -12.16 -4.44
C HIS A 11 11.79 -12.28 -4.46
N LEU A 12 11.17 -12.56 -3.31
CA LEU A 12 9.72 -12.68 -3.21
C LEU A 12 9.02 -11.37 -3.59
N ASN A 13 9.50 -10.23 -3.07
CA ASN A 13 8.95 -8.92 -3.41
C ASN A 13 9.05 -8.62 -4.91
N GLN A 14 10.16 -9.01 -5.56
CA GLN A 14 10.33 -8.84 -7.00
C GLN A 14 9.35 -9.70 -7.80
N VAL A 15 9.14 -10.95 -7.39
CA VAL A 15 8.18 -11.88 -8.00
C VAL A 15 6.75 -11.36 -7.87
N LEU A 16 6.34 -10.94 -6.67
CA LEU A 16 5.02 -10.36 -6.42
C LEU A 16 4.83 -9.04 -7.20
N GLY A 17 5.88 -8.23 -7.34
CA GLY A 17 5.87 -7.06 -8.22
C GLY A 17 5.56 -7.40 -9.67
N GLY A 18 6.11 -8.50 -10.19
CA GLY A 18 5.82 -9.02 -11.52
C GLY A 18 4.34 -9.40 -11.69
N TYR A 19 3.78 -10.15 -10.75
CA TYR A 19 2.35 -10.50 -10.78
C TYR A 19 1.44 -9.27 -10.73
N LYS A 20 1.80 -8.24 -9.95
CA LYS A 20 1.08 -6.95 -9.97
C LYS A 20 1.12 -6.28 -11.33
N ALA A 21 2.25 -6.34 -12.03
CA ALA A 21 2.37 -5.82 -13.39
C ALA A 21 1.47 -6.59 -14.37
N THR A 22 1.38 -7.93 -14.24
CA THR A 22 0.47 -8.77 -15.04
C THR A 22 -0.99 -8.34 -14.88
N LEU A 23 -1.43 -8.00 -13.66
CA LEU A 23 -2.80 -7.51 -13.43
C LEU A 23 -3.09 -6.18 -14.11
N LYS A 24 -2.09 -5.31 -14.25
CA LYS A 24 -2.22 -4.00 -14.90
C LYS A 24 -2.03 -4.05 -16.42
N ASN A 25 -1.46 -5.12 -16.94
CA ASN A 25 -1.24 -5.25 -18.37
C ASN A 25 -2.54 -5.61 -19.09
N GLU A 26 -3.08 -4.67 -19.87
CA GLU A 26 -4.30 -4.88 -20.66
C GLU A 26 -4.16 -6.03 -21.68
N ASN A 27 -2.95 -6.27 -22.17
CA ASN A 27 -2.63 -7.34 -23.11
C ASN A 27 -2.45 -8.72 -22.45
N ALA A 28 -2.43 -8.80 -21.12
CA ALA A 28 -2.39 -10.09 -20.44
C ALA A 28 -3.76 -10.78 -20.53
N SER A 29 -3.74 -12.10 -20.73
CA SER A 29 -4.95 -12.92 -20.78
C SER A 29 -5.65 -12.96 -19.43
N ASP A 30 -6.95 -13.27 -19.45
CA ASP A 30 -7.75 -13.37 -18.24
C ASP A 30 -7.25 -14.47 -17.31
N ASP A 31 -6.82 -15.62 -17.85
CA ASP A 31 -6.21 -16.71 -17.08
C ASP A 31 -4.91 -16.27 -16.38
N ALA A 32 -4.06 -15.51 -17.08
CA ALA A 32 -2.82 -15.00 -16.51
C ALA A 32 -3.09 -13.99 -15.38
N LYS A 33 -4.11 -13.15 -15.56
CA LYS A 33 -4.55 -12.21 -14.51
C LYS A 33 -5.16 -12.97 -13.34
N GLN A 34 -5.98 -13.99 -13.56
CA GLN A 34 -6.57 -14.78 -12.48
C GLN A 34 -5.47 -15.44 -11.63
N HIS A 35 -4.54 -16.14 -12.28
CA HIS A 35 -3.42 -16.76 -11.57
C HIS A 35 -2.57 -15.73 -10.82
N ALA A 36 -2.31 -14.56 -11.42
CA ALA A 36 -1.60 -13.48 -10.74
C ALA A 36 -2.35 -12.97 -9.49
N ARG A 37 -3.70 -12.93 -9.51
CA ARG A 37 -4.49 -12.57 -8.32
C ARG A 37 -4.35 -13.61 -7.22
N GLU A 38 -4.47 -14.90 -7.56
CA GLU A 38 -4.36 -16.01 -6.61
C GLU A 38 -3.00 -16.00 -5.90
N VAL A 39 -1.91 -15.87 -6.65
CA VAL A 39 -0.54 -15.83 -6.08
C VAL A 39 -0.35 -14.59 -5.19
N LEU A 40 -0.88 -13.43 -5.59
CA LEU A 40 -0.78 -12.23 -4.77
C LEU A 40 -1.62 -12.32 -3.50
N ASP A 41 -2.79 -12.96 -3.54
CA ASP A 41 -3.67 -13.14 -2.38
C ASP A 41 -3.05 -14.09 -1.35
N GLU A 42 -2.52 -15.23 -1.82
CA GLU A 42 -1.81 -16.20 -0.98
C GLU A 42 -0.65 -15.55 -0.19
N HIS A 43 0.03 -14.57 -0.79
CA HIS A 43 1.15 -13.86 -0.19
C HIS A 43 0.75 -12.54 0.50
N GLY A 44 -0.56 -12.24 0.63
CA GLY A 44 -1.07 -11.01 1.24
C GLY A 44 -0.62 -9.72 0.53
N ALA A 45 -0.27 -9.83 -0.75
CA ALA A 45 0.25 -8.78 -1.60
C ALA A 45 -0.73 -8.36 -2.71
N SER A 46 -2.02 -8.70 -2.58
CA SER A 46 -3.07 -8.35 -3.54
C SER A 46 -3.01 -6.87 -3.94
N ALA A 47 -3.34 -6.60 -5.21
CA ALA A 47 -3.33 -5.25 -5.78
C ALA A 47 -4.52 -4.40 -5.33
N GLU A 48 -5.48 -5.01 -4.65
CA GLU A 48 -6.54 -4.31 -3.94
C GLU A 48 -5.90 -3.52 -2.78
N PRO A 49 -6.29 -2.26 -2.55
CA PRO A 49 -5.89 -1.56 -1.34
C PRO A 49 -6.38 -2.42 -0.18
N LEU A 50 -5.46 -3.10 0.52
CA LEU A 50 -5.76 -3.70 1.81
C LEU A 50 -6.56 -2.66 2.58
N PRO A 51 -7.82 -2.95 2.96
CA PRO A 51 -8.56 -2.04 3.81
C PRO A 51 -7.70 -1.91 5.06
N GLN A 52 -7.15 -0.72 5.24
CA GLN A 52 -6.21 -0.37 6.29
C GLN A 52 -4.76 -0.76 5.94
N SER A 53 -4.11 0.16 5.20
CA SER A 53 -2.83 0.73 5.64
C SER A 53 -2.64 0.42 7.11
N ARG A 54 -1.65 -0.42 7.45
CA ARG A 54 -1.38 -0.91 8.79
C ARG A 54 -1.55 0.24 9.77
N LYS A 55 -2.74 0.40 10.36
CA LYS A 55 -2.95 1.29 11.49
C LYS A 55 -2.02 0.69 12.51
N ASN A 56 -0.88 1.32 12.71
CA ASN A 56 0.00 0.91 13.78
C ASN A 56 -0.89 1.02 15.02
N PRO A 57 -1.22 -0.08 15.72
CA PRO A 57 -2.19 -0.02 16.81
C PRO A 57 -1.69 0.87 17.97
N ASN A 58 -0.39 1.18 17.94
CA ASN A 58 0.29 2.13 18.83
C ASN A 58 0.49 3.52 18.21
N ALA A 59 -0.13 3.84 17.07
CA ALA A 59 -0.07 5.18 16.52
C ALA A 59 -0.88 6.11 17.42
N ASP A 60 -0.17 7.05 18.06
CA ASP A 60 -0.78 8.13 18.80
C ASP A 60 -1.72 8.93 17.87
N PRO A 61 -3.02 9.07 18.22
CA PRO A 61 -3.98 9.85 17.43
C PRO A 61 -3.51 11.27 17.13
N GLU A 62 -2.77 11.91 18.06
CA GLU A 62 -2.23 13.25 17.85
C GLU A 62 -1.16 13.28 16.76
N ARG A 63 -0.29 12.25 16.72
CA ARG A 63 0.73 12.12 15.66
C ARG A 63 0.10 11.88 14.30
N VAL A 64 -0.99 11.10 14.25
CA VAL A 64 -1.75 10.87 13.02
C VAL A 64 -2.34 12.19 12.52
N LYS A 65 -3.04 12.95 13.39
CA LYS A 65 -3.56 14.29 13.08
C LYS A 65 -2.45 15.25 12.63
N ALA A 66 -1.29 15.22 13.28
CA ALA A 66 -0.15 16.05 12.90
C ALA A 66 0.35 15.74 11.48
N GLY A 67 0.36 14.46 11.08
CA GLY A 67 0.69 14.05 9.72
C GLY A 67 -0.28 14.64 8.68
N TYR A 68 -1.58 14.56 8.92
CA TYR A 68 -2.59 15.15 8.04
C TYR A 68 -2.49 16.68 7.98
N LYS A 69 -2.21 17.36 9.10
CA LYS A 69 -1.92 18.81 9.10
C LYS A 69 -0.70 19.15 8.26
N ALA A 70 0.36 18.34 8.32
CA ALA A 70 1.54 18.53 7.49
C ALA A 70 1.22 18.39 6.00
N THR A 71 0.34 17.45 5.62
CA THR A 71 -0.17 17.30 4.25
C THR A 71 -0.85 18.57 3.75
N LEU A 72 -1.67 19.24 4.56
CA LEU A 72 -2.35 20.49 4.19
C LEU A 72 -1.38 21.63 3.90
N HIS A 73 -0.29 21.72 4.67
CA HIS A 73 0.69 22.79 4.52
C HIS A 73 1.79 22.51 3.49
N ASN A 74 1.93 21.27 3.03
CA ASN A 74 2.98 20.90 2.09
C ASN A 74 2.61 21.33 0.66
N PRO A 75 3.35 22.29 0.05
CA PRO A 75 3.06 22.77 -1.30
C PRO A 75 3.28 21.70 -2.38
N ASN A 76 4.05 20.65 -2.09
CA ASN A 76 4.31 19.54 -3.01
C ASN A 76 3.24 18.44 -2.95
N THR A 77 2.17 18.63 -2.19
CA THR A 77 1.07 17.66 -2.09
C THR A 77 -0.08 18.09 -3.00
N SER A 78 -0.72 17.11 -3.64
CA SER A 78 -1.88 17.34 -4.51
C SER A 78 -3.11 17.81 -3.72
N ASP A 79 -4.02 18.49 -4.42
CA ASP A 79 -5.26 18.98 -3.84
C ASP A 79 -6.17 17.84 -3.34
N ASP A 80 -6.28 16.73 -4.09
CA ASP A 80 -7.02 15.54 -3.65
C ASP A 80 -6.49 14.99 -2.30
N ALA A 81 -5.17 14.98 -2.12
CA ALA A 81 -4.55 14.51 -0.89
C ALA A 81 -4.80 15.48 0.28
N LYS A 82 -4.88 16.79 0.01
CA LYS A 82 -5.23 17.81 1.02
C LYS A 82 -6.70 17.70 1.42
N GLN A 83 -7.61 17.58 0.46
CA GLN A 83 -9.04 17.40 0.74
C GLN A 83 -9.29 16.15 1.60
N LYS A 84 -8.58 15.05 1.32
CA LYS A 84 -8.67 13.84 2.15
C LYS A 84 -8.12 14.07 3.56
N ALA A 85 -7.05 14.84 3.70
CA ALA A 85 -6.49 15.18 5.00
C ALA A 85 -7.44 16.05 5.83
N GLU A 86 -8.17 16.98 5.21
CA GLU A 86 -9.23 17.77 5.85
C GLU A 86 -10.38 16.91 6.37
N GLU A 87 -10.93 16.02 5.53
CA GLU A 87 -12.03 15.11 5.90
C GLU A 87 -11.66 14.26 7.13
N VAL A 88 -10.41 13.77 7.18
CA VAL A 88 -9.93 12.95 8.30
C VAL A 88 -9.76 13.78 9.57
N LEU A 89 -9.33 15.04 9.45
CA LEU A 89 -9.15 15.93 10.60
C LEU A 89 -10.49 16.34 11.23
N GLU A 90 -11.50 16.64 10.41
CA GLU A 90 -12.87 16.96 10.84
C GLU A 90 -13.54 15.75 11.50
N GLY A 91 -13.41 14.56 10.90
CA GLY A 91 -13.92 13.31 11.49
C GLY A 91 -13.21 12.84 12.76
N SER A 92 -12.15 13.54 13.18
CA SER A 92 -11.36 13.21 14.37
C SER A 92 -11.48 14.24 15.49
N GLU A 93 -12.40 15.22 15.41
CA GLU A 93 -12.68 16.21 16.47
C GLU A 93 -13.36 15.62 17.71
#